data_AF-A0A956C6L3-F1
#
_entry.id   AF-A0A956C6L3-F1
#
_cell.length_a   1.000
_cell.length_b   1.000
_cell.length_c   1.000
_cell.angle_alpha   90.00
_cell.angle_beta   90.00
_cell.angle_gamma   90.00
#
_symmetry.space_group_name_H-M   'P 1'
#
loop_
_entity.id
_entity.type
_entity.pdbx_description
1 polymer ?
#
loop_
_entity_poly.entity_id
_entity_poly.type
_entity_poly.pdbx_seq_one_letter_code
_entity_poly.pdbx_strand_id
1 'polypeptide(L)'
;MRASWIAVAIAACTLACAQGCKKDPDRWEKAAASAAASAAPIVTASAPPAESKSFNPLFPPDGADGYARVFVSEVDGTAQAKLRKDGKDVATLTITDTRTNAEAKKKFEGATEKVAGHPVMAVGKNQTTALVADRFQVKVSSPTLDHDARKAIIEKFDLGGLAKL
;
A
#
# COMPACT_ATOMS: atom_id res chain seq x y z
N MET A 1 -44.64 -29.82 -66.20
CA MET A 1 -44.52 -29.45 -64.77
C MET A 1 -43.58 -28.26 -64.70
N ARG A 2 -44.04 -27.16 -64.09
CA ARG A 2 -43.53 -25.80 -64.30
C ARG A 2 -42.23 -25.53 -63.55
N ALA A 3 -41.24 -25.11 -64.32
CA ALA A 3 -39.97 -24.56 -63.88
C ALA A 3 -40.07 -23.04 -63.62
N SER A 4 -39.09 -22.54 -62.86
CA SER A 4 -38.58 -21.16 -62.86
C SER A 4 -39.32 -20.10 -62.02
N TRP A 5 -38.79 -19.84 -60.82
CA TRP A 5 -38.81 -18.55 -60.10
C TRP A 5 -37.40 -18.41 -59.48
N ILE A 6 -36.39 -17.93 -60.22
CA ILE A 6 -35.93 -16.52 -60.28
C ILE A 6 -35.96 -15.82 -58.92
N ALA A 7 -34.76 -15.53 -58.41
CA ALA A 7 -34.35 -14.34 -57.63
C ALA A 7 -33.46 -14.67 -56.43
N VAL A 8 -32.32 -15.33 -56.63
CA VAL A 8 -31.23 -15.34 -55.64
C VAL A 8 -29.90 -15.17 -56.36
N ALA A 9 -29.73 -14.02 -57.01
CA ALA A 9 -28.46 -13.55 -57.52
C ALA A 9 -28.53 -12.02 -57.46
N ILE A 10 -27.53 -11.37 -56.89
CA ILE A 10 -27.47 -9.94 -56.49
C ILE A 10 -27.85 -9.70 -55.02
N ALA A 11 -27.05 -10.26 -54.12
CA ALA A 11 -26.73 -9.66 -52.81
C ALA A 11 -25.42 -10.27 -52.29
N ALA A 12 -24.45 -10.45 -53.20
CA ALA A 12 -23.06 -10.60 -52.82
C ALA A 12 -22.52 -9.19 -52.53
N CYS A 13 -21.74 -9.07 -51.46
CA CYS A 13 -20.90 -7.90 -51.11
C CYS A 13 -21.48 -6.89 -50.10
N THR A 14 -21.90 -7.30 -48.90
CA THR A 14 -21.91 -6.41 -47.70
C THR A 14 -21.95 -7.16 -46.35
N LEU A 15 -21.41 -8.38 -46.24
CA LEU A 15 -21.34 -9.08 -44.96
C LEU A 15 -19.95 -9.63 -44.65
N ALA A 16 -18.94 -8.78 -44.80
CA ALA A 16 -17.57 -9.08 -44.40
C ALA A 16 -16.94 -7.81 -43.83
N CYS A 17 -17.21 -7.48 -42.55
CA CYS A 17 -16.45 -6.57 -41.68
C CYS A 17 -17.16 -6.39 -40.31
N ALA A 18 -17.36 -7.44 -39.50
CA ALA A 18 -17.95 -7.24 -38.15
C ALA A 18 -17.53 -8.29 -37.09
N GLN A 19 -16.34 -8.88 -37.20
CA GLN A 19 -15.80 -9.77 -36.16
C GLN A 19 -14.31 -9.48 -35.98
N GLY A 20 -13.97 -8.32 -35.41
CA GLY A 20 -12.57 -7.92 -35.28
C GLY A 20 -12.33 -6.71 -34.40
N CYS A 21 -12.97 -6.63 -33.23
CA CYS A 21 -12.61 -5.69 -32.18
C CYS A 21 -12.91 -6.34 -30.82
N LYS A 22 -12.09 -7.34 -30.43
CA LYS A 22 -11.91 -7.60 -29.00
C LYS A 22 -11.06 -6.45 -28.49
N LYS A 23 -11.71 -5.46 -27.89
CA LYS A 23 -11.06 -4.33 -27.23
C LYS A 23 -10.40 -4.94 -25.99
N ASP A 24 -9.12 -5.30 -26.09
CA ASP A 24 -8.32 -5.69 -24.93
C ASP A 24 -8.37 -4.52 -23.93
N PRO A 25 -8.68 -4.76 -22.65
CA PRO A 25 -8.75 -3.69 -21.67
C PRO A 25 -7.40 -2.99 -21.60
N ASP A 26 -7.41 -1.67 -21.77
CA ASP A 26 -6.21 -0.87 -21.83
C ASP A 26 -5.40 -1.08 -20.53
N ARG A 27 -4.07 -0.98 -20.62
CA ARG A 27 -3.18 -1.11 -19.44
C ARG A 27 -3.62 -0.25 -18.25
N TRP A 28 -4.31 0.86 -18.54
CA TRP A 28 -4.90 1.76 -17.56
C TRP A 28 -6.18 1.22 -16.92
N GLU A 29 -7.04 0.50 -17.65
CA GLU A 29 -8.21 -0.18 -17.08
C GLU A 29 -7.80 -1.36 -16.21
N LYS A 30 -6.76 -2.11 -16.61
CA LYS A 30 -6.16 -3.13 -15.73
C LYS A 30 -5.54 -2.51 -14.49
N ALA A 31 -4.87 -1.35 -14.59
CA ALA A 31 -4.34 -0.64 -13.43
C ALA A 31 -5.46 -0.09 -12.53
N ALA A 32 -6.54 0.46 -13.10
CA ALA A 32 -7.69 0.96 -12.36
C ALA A 32 -8.49 -0.18 -11.70
N ALA A 33 -8.71 -1.30 -12.39
CA ALA A 33 -9.34 -2.49 -11.82
C ALA A 33 -8.47 -3.13 -10.74
N SER A 34 -7.14 -3.13 -10.91
CA SER A 34 -6.21 -3.57 -9.85
C SER A 34 -6.21 -2.62 -8.66
N ALA A 35 -6.33 -1.31 -8.89
CA ALA A 35 -6.46 -0.30 -7.83
C ALA A 35 -7.81 -0.43 -7.09
N ALA A 36 -8.90 -0.69 -7.82
CA ALA A 36 -10.22 -0.93 -7.26
C ALA A 36 -10.31 -2.28 -6.52
N ALA A 37 -9.65 -3.32 -7.02
CA ALA A 37 -9.54 -4.62 -6.34
C ALA A 37 -8.62 -4.57 -5.12
N SER A 38 -7.69 -3.60 -5.06
CA SER A 38 -6.85 -3.32 -3.89
C SER A 38 -7.51 -2.34 -2.91
N ALA A 39 -8.65 -1.76 -3.27
CA ALA A 39 -9.44 -0.93 -2.37
C ALA A 39 -10.27 -1.86 -1.49
N ALA A 40 -9.67 -2.31 -0.38
CA ALA A 40 -10.39 -2.96 0.70
C ALA A 40 -11.65 -2.13 1.05
N PRO A 41 -12.78 -2.76 1.40
CA PRO A 41 -13.93 -2.03 1.89
C PRO A 41 -13.47 -1.20 3.08
N ILE A 42 -13.64 0.11 3.00
CA ILE A 42 -13.39 1.02 4.10
C ILE A 42 -14.39 0.60 5.17
N VAL A 43 -13.96 -0.20 6.13
CA VAL A 43 -14.80 -0.52 7.29
C VAL A 43 -15.07 0.83 7.94
N THR A 44 -16.32 1.26 7.98
CA THR A 44 -16.73 2.48 8.67
C THR A 44 -16.36 2.31 10.14
N ALA A 45 -15.18 2.79 10.50
CA ALA A 45 -14.76 2.85 11.88
C ALA A 45 -15.75 3.76 12.61
N SER A 46 -16.30 3.27 13.72
CA SER A 46 -17.25 4.01 14.56
C SER A 46 -16.65 5.29 15.18
N ALA A 47 -15.37 5.60 14.91
CA ALA A 47 -14.64 6.76 15.39
C ALA A 47 -13.69 7.26 14.28
N PRO A 48 -13.41 8.57 14.19
CA PRO A 48 -12.51 9.16 13.20
C PRO A 48 -11.08 8.61 13.33
N PRO A 49 -10.31 8.49 12.21
CA PRO A 49 -8.90 8.12 12.20
C PRO A 49 -8.09 8.89 13.26
N ALA A 50 -7.03 8.29 13.82
CA ALA A 50 -6.18 9.04 14.75
C ALA A 50 -5.55 10.22 14.02
N GLU A 51 -5.52 11.38 14.68
CA GLU A 51 -4.96 12.60 14.10
C GLU A 51 -3.49 12.37 13.72
N SER A 52 -3.13 12.72 12.49
CA SER A 52 -1.77 12.53 11.96
C SER A 52 -0.69 13.15 12.85
N LYS A 53 -1.00 14.31 13.42
CA LYS A 53 -0.12 15.08 14.31
C LYS A 53 0.22 14.34 15.60
N SER A 54 -0.64 13.43 16.07
CA SER A 54 -0.38 12.58 17.23
C SER A 54 0.72 11.54 16.96
N PHE A 55 1.02 11.26 15.69
CA PHE A 55 2.09 10.33 15.31
C PHE A 55 3.47 10.97 15.30
N ASN A 56 3.59 12.29 15.10
CA ASN A 56 4.89 13.00 15.04
C ASN A 56 5.83 12.74 16.22
N PRO A 57 5.38 12.77 17.49
CA PRO A 57 6.25 12.46 18.62
C PRO A 57 6.70 10.99 18.66
N LEU A 58 6.02 10.10 17.93
CA LEU A 58 6.30 8.66 17.93
C LEU A 58 7.38 8.27 16.91
N PHE A 59 7.70 9.16 15.97
CA PHE A 59 8.85 8.96 15.09
C PHE A 59 10.16 9.09 15.87
N PRO A 60 11.22 8.38 15.44
CA PRO A 60 12.54 8.52 16.04
C PRO A 60 12.94 10.00 16.16
N PRO A 61 13.54 10.43 17.28
CA PRO A 61 13.91 11.83 17.48
C PRO A 61 14.96 12.28 16.47
N ASP A 62 14.89 13.56 16.09
CA ASP A 62 15.93 14.21 15.30
C ASP A 62 17.27 14.18 16.05
N GLY A 63 18.36 13.95 15.30
CA GLY A 63 19.72 13.89 15.84
C GLY A 63 20.08 12.55 16.50
N ALA A 64 19.12 11.64 16.68
CA ALA A 64 19.43 10.29 17.14
C ALA A 64 20.34 9.59 16.11
N ASP A 65 21.54 9.20 16.52
CA ASP A 65 22.55 8.51 15.69
C ASP A 65 22.91 9.24 14.38
N GLY A 66 22.80 10.57 14.36
CA GLY A 66 23.09 11.39 13.17
C GLY A 66 21.99 11.37 12.10
N TYR A 67 20.80 10.85 12.42
CA TYR A 67 19.65 10.92 11.53
C TYR A 67 18.81 12.18 11.76
N ALA A 68 18.30 12.77 10.69
CA ALA A 68 17.31 13.84 10.72
C ALA A 68 16.00 13.33 10.10
N ARG A 69 14.85 13.66 10.67
CA ARG A 69 13.55 13.32 10.12
C ARG A 69 12.93 14.54 9.45
N VAL A 70 12.25 14.33 8.35
CA VAL A 70 11.51 15.39 7.65
C VAL A 70 10.13 14.87 7.30
N PHE A 71 9.11 15.44 7.92
CA PHE A 71 7.72 15.11 7.63
C PHE A 71 7.38 15.52 6.19
N VAL A 72 6.82 14.58 5.43
CA VAL A 72 6.49 14.78 4.00
C VAL A 72 5.00 14.80 3.78
N SER A 73 4.26 14.01 4.55
CA SER A 73 2.81 13.93 4.43
C SER A 73 2.21 13.52 5.76
N GLU A 74 1.20 14.25 6.18
CA GLU A 74 0.45 14.03 7.41
C GLU A 74 -1.03 14.07 7.03
N VAL A 75 -1.62 12.90 6.84
CA VAL A 75 -3.04 12.73 6.49
C VAL A 75 -3.70 12.00 7.65
N ASP A 76 -4.96 12.29 7.97
CA ASP A 76 -5.63 11.62 9.09
C ASP A 76 -5.52 10.10 9.00
N GLY A 77 -5.01 9.48 10.07
CA GLY A 77 -4.70 8.04 10.11
C GLY A 77 -3.41 7.62 9.40
N THR A 78 -2.60 8.51 8.82
CA THR A 78 -1.27 8.18 8.28
C THR A 78 -0.28 9.35 8.35
N ALA A 79 0.87 9.11 8.97
CA ALA A 79 2.00 10.03 8.94
C ALA A 79 3.19 9.44 8.18
N GLN A 80 3.84 10.24 7.36
CA GLN A 80 5.04 9.88 6.62
C GLN A 80 6.16 10.88 6.86
N ALA A 81 7.33 10.35 7.22
CA ALA A 81 8.55 11.12 7.38
C ALA A 81 9.69 10.50 6.57
N LYS A 82 10.61 11.32 6.08
CA LYS A 82 11.86 10.88 5.47
C LYS A 82 12.96 10.94 6.52
N LEU A 83 13.69 9.84 6.65
CA LEU A 83 14.90 9.78 7.43
C LEU A 83 16.07 10.17 6.54
N ARG A 84 16.83 11.16 6.97
CA ARG A 84 18.05 11.67 6.35
C ARG A 84 19.24 11.32 7.20
N LYS A 85 20.35 10.95 6.57
CA LYS A 85 21.67 10.80 7.23
C LYS A 85 22.68 11.54 6.37
N ASP A 86 23.53 12.35 7.00
CA ASP A 86 24.56 13.13 6.29
C ASP A 86 24.01 13.97 5.12
N GLY A 87 22.79 14.52 5.29
CA GLY A 87 22.10 15.32 4.28
C GLY A 87 21.43 14.53 3.14
N LYS A 88 21.44 13.18 3.17
CA LYS A 88 20.82 12.32 2.15
C LYS A 88 19.63 11.54 2.68
N ASP A 89 18.56 11.41 1.89
CA ASP A 89 17.41 10.56 2.19
C ASP A 89 17.86 9.08 2.22
N VAL A 90 17.81 8.44 3.39
CA VAL A 90 18.22 7.04 3.58
C VAL A 90 17.04 6.09 3.75
N ALA A 91 15.92 6.56 4.28
CA ALA A 91 14.71 5.76 4.43
C ALA A 91 13.46 6.64 4.45
N THR A 92 12.32 6.04 4.13
CA THR A 92 11.00 6.61 4.32
C THR A 92 10.29 5.85 5.44
N LEU A 93 9.91 6.58 6.46
CA LEU A 93 9.19 6.16 7.64
C LEU A 93 7.69 6.42 7.42
N THR A 94 6.84 5.47 7.75
CA THR A 94 5.39 5.62 7.63
C THR A 94 4.69 4.95 8.79
N ILE A 95 3.76 5.64 9.41
CA ILE A 95 2.86 5.12 10.44
C ILE A 95 1.45 5.22 9.86
N THR A 96 0.70 4.13 9.88
CA THR A 96 -0.69 4.07 9.38
C THR A 96 -1.60 3.44 10.42
N ASP A 97 -2.72 4.08 10.75
CA ASP A 97 -3.83 3.50 11.52
C ASP A 97 -4.59 2.53 10.62
N THR A 98 -4.53 1.25 10.95
CA THR A 98 -5.16 0.15 10.20
C THR A 98 -6.51 -0.25 10.78
N ARG A 99 -7.09 0.54 11.68
CA ARG A 99 -8.44 0.32 12.22
C ARG A 99 -9.51 0.06 11.14
N THR A 100 -9.43 0.76 10.02
CA THR A 100 -10.36 0.59 8.88
C THR A 100 -9.87 -0.46 7.86
N ASN A 101 -8.67 -1.01 8.06
CA ASN A 101 -7.98 -1.89 7.12
C ASN A 101 -7.64 -3.24 7.77
N ALA A 102 -8.62 -4.14 7.81
CA ALA A 102 -8.46 -5.49 8.34
C ALA A 102 -7.43 -6.34 7.56
N GLU A 103 -7.21 -6.04 6.28
CA GLU A 103 -6.23 -6.73 5.45
C GLU A 103 -4.78 -6.41 5.84
N ALA A 104 -4.53 -5.30 6.53
CA ALA A 104 -3.21 -5.03 7.07
C ALA A 104 -2.88 -6.05 8.16
N LYS A 105 -3.80 -6.31 9.10
CA LYS A 105 -3.61 -7.28 10.19
C LYS A 105 -3.39 -8.70 9.68
N LYS A 106 -4.19 -9.14 8.70
CA LYS A 106 -4.05 -10.48 8.09
C LYS A 106 -2.66 -10.75 7.53
N LYS A 107 -1.98 -9.73 7.00
CA LYS A 107 -0.60 -9.90 6.47
C LYS A 107 0.40 -10.28 7.56
N PHE A 108 0.13 -9.91 8.82
CA PHE A 108 0.99 -10.24 9.97
C PHE A 108 0.65 -11.57 10.64
N GLU A 109 -0.44 -12.25 10.28
CA GLU A 109 -0.76 -13.59 10.83
C GLU A 109 0.34 -14.62 10.48
N GLY A 110 1.03 -14.43 9.35
CA GLY A 110 2.19 -15.25 8.95
C GLY A 110 3.54 -14.69 9.41
N ALA A 111 3.58 -13.59 10.16
CA ALA A 111 4.82 -13.00 10.62
C ALA A 111 5.45 -13.87 11.73
N THR A 112 6.61 -14.45 11.44
CA THR A 112 7.38 -15.24 12.41
C THR A 112 8.34 -14.38 13.23
N GLU A 113 8.73 -13.23 12.69
CA GLU A 113 9.66 -12.32 13.34
C GLU A 113 8.95 -11.29 14.22
N LYS A 114 9.66 -10.82 15.25
CA LYS A 114 9.17 -9.79 16.16
C LYS A 114 10.23 -8.73 16.42
N VAL A 115 9.79 -7.50 16.65
CA VAL A 115 10.60 -6.38 17.14
C VAL A 115 9.92 -5.80 18.37
N ALA A 116 10.64 -5.69 19.50
CA ALA A 116 10.08 -5.25 20.77
C ALA A 116 8.76 -5.96 21.19
N GLY A 117 8.61 -7.24 20.84
CA GLY A 117 7.38 -8.02 21.11
C GLY A 117 6.26 -7.89 20.06
N HIS A 118 6.40 -7.00 19.09
CA HIS A 118 5.42 -6.77 18.02
C HIS A 118 5.79 -7.54 16.74
N PRO A 119 4.83 -8.14 16.03
CA PRO A 119 5.10 -8.87 14.79
C PRO A 119 5.67 -7.96 13.72
N VAL A 120 6.73 -8.43 13.06
CA VAL A 120 7.45 -7.77 11.98
C VAL A 120 7.51 -8.68 10.77
N MET A 121 7.44 -8.09 9.59
CA MET A 121 7.68 -8.81 8.35
C MET A 121 8.42 -7.95 7.33
N ALA A 122 9.22 -8.59 6.49
CA ALA A 122 9.73 -7.98 5.27
C ALA A 122 8.62 -7.94 4.21
N VAL A 123 8.49 -6.81 3.51
CA VAL A 123 7.58 -6.67 2.35
C VAL A 123 8.45 -6.38 1.13
N GLY A 124 8.63 -7.39 0.29
CA GLY A 124 9.60 -7.32 -0.80
C GLY A 124 11.03 -7.15 -0.30
N LYS A 125 11.88 -6.48 -1.09
CA LYS A 125 13.33 -6.36 -0.79
C LYS A 125 13.68 -5.13 0.06
N ASN A 126 12.90 -4.06 -0.07
CA ASN A 126 13.26 -2.72 0.39
C ASN A 126 12.39 -2.22 1.54
N GLN A 127 11.47 -3.04 2.05
CA GLN A 127 10.53 -2.61 3.09
C GLN A 127 10.50 -3.60 4.23
N THR A 128 10.39 -3.04 5.43
CA THR A 128 10.09 -3.78 6.64
C THR A 128 8.88 -3.10 7.28
N THR A 129 7.93 -3.90 7.76
CA THR A 129 6.73 -3.40 8.42
C THR A 129 6.50 -4.14 9.72
N ALA A 130 6.00 -3.43 10.73
CA ALA A 130 5.62 -3.94 12.03
C ALA A 130 4.15 -3.59 12.31
N LEU A 131 3.46 -4.44 13.07
CA LEU A 131 2.11 -4.18 13.56
C LEU A 131 2.14 -3.99 15.08
N VAL A 132 1.76 -2.80 15.53
CA VAL A 132 1.76 -2.38 16.93
C VAL A 132 0.33 -2.33 17.44
N ALA A 133 0.10 -2.92 18.62
CA ALA A 133 -1.21 -2.99 19.29
C ALA A 133 -2.37 -3.44 18.39
N ASP A 134 -2.09 -4.32 17.42
CA ASP A 134 -3.05 -4.80 16.42
C ASP A 134 -3.81 -3.67 15.71
N ARG A 135 -3.23 -2.47 15.61
CA ARG A 135 -3.90 -1.29 15.09
C ARG A 135 -3.00 -0.43 14.24
N PHE A 136 -1.76 -0.18 14.64
CA PHE A 136 -0.87 0.72 13.93
C PHE A 136 0.16 -0.06 13.14
N GLN A 137 0.27 0.24 11.85
CA GLN A 137 1.29 -0.31 10.99
C GLN A 137 2.45 0.68 10.86
N VAL A 138 3.61 0.29 11.37
CA VAL A 138 4.87 1.04 11.22
C VAL A 138 5.65 0.43 10.07
N LYS A 139 6.03 1.24 9.09
CA LYS A 139 6.75 0.79 7.89
C LYS A 139 7.99 1.62 7.69
N VAL A 140 9.09 0.95 7.40
CA VAL A 140 10.36 1.55 7.00
C VAL A 140 10.70 1.04 5.60
N SER A 141 10.78 1.96 4.65
CA SER A 141 11.15 1.69 3.26
C SER A 141 12.50 2.30 2.96
N SER A 142 13.49 1.49 2.57
CA SER A 142 14.81 1.96 2.18
C SER A 142 15.37 1.08 1.06
N PRO A 143 15.91 1.68 -0.02
CA PRO A 143 16.60 0.94 -1.07
C PRO A 143 18.03 0.54 -0.70
N THR A 144 18.62 1.18 0.33
CA THR A 144 20.04 1.02 0.69
C THR A 144 20.24 0.22 1.98
N LEU A 145 19.29 0.27 2.91
CA LEU A 145 19.36 -0.46 4.16
C LEU A 145 18.86 -1.90 3.97
N ASP A 146 19.46 -2.84 4.68
CA ASP A 146 19.00 -4.23 4.75
C ASP A 146 17.80 -4.41 5.70
N HIS A 147 17.31 -5.63 5.85
CA HIS A 147 16.15 -5.91 6.69
C HIS A 147 16.41 -5.61 8.17
N ASP A 148 17.57 -6.02 8.69
CA ASP A 148 17.93 -5.82 10.10
C ASP A 148 18.16 -4.34 10.44
N ALA A 149 18.82 -3.55 9.59
CA ALA A 149 18.93 -2.11 9.82
C ALA A 149 17.56 -1.43 9.80
N ARG A 150 16.64 -1.86 8.92
CA ARG A 150 15.26 -1.34 8.94
C ARG A 150 14.51 -1.75 10.21
N LYS A 151 14.73 -2.98 10.72
CA LYS A 151 14.17 -3.43 12.01
C LYS A 151 14.70 -2.59 13.17
N ALA A 152 16.00 -2.32 13.21
CA ALA A 152 16.61 -1.46 14.23
C ALA A 152 16.03 -0.04 14.19
N ILE A 153 15.69 0.48 13.01
CA ILE A 153 14.99 1.78 12.91
C ILE A 153 13.56 1.68 13.45
N ILE A 154 12.82 0.60 13.18
CA ILE A 154 11.47 0.39 13.73
C ILE A 154 11.52 0.36 15.26
N GLU A 155 12.53 -0.26 15.85
CA GLU A 155 12.70 -0.31 17.30
C GLU A 155 12.90 1.08 17.94
N LYS A 156 13.42 2.06 17.17
CA LYS A 156 13.59 3.44 17.63
C LYS A 156 12.29 4.26 17.62
N PHE A 157 11.21 3.75 17.04
CA PHE A 157 9.91 4.39 17.19
C PHE A 157 9.41 4.20 18.61
N ASP A 158 8.58 5.14 19.07
CA ASP A 158 7.86 4.95 20.32
C ASP A 158 6.68 3.98 20.11
N LEU A 159 7.00 2.69 20.07
CA LEU A 159 6.02 1.61 19.92
C LEU A 159 5.06 1.55 21.14
N GLY A 160 5.54 1.94 22.32
CA GLY A 160 4.73 2.03 23.53
C GLY A 160 3.73 3.18 23.51
N GLY A 161 4.14 4.34 22.98
CA GLY A 161 3.26 5.48 22.73
C GLY A 161 2.21 5.16 21.66
N LEU A 162 2.60 4.48 20.58
CA LEU A 162 1.67 3.97 19.57
C LEU A 162 0.63 3.03 20.17
N ALA A 163 1.03 2.13 21.07
CA ALA A 163 0.11 1.19 21.71
C ALA A 163 -0.91 1.85 22.66
N LYS A 164 -0.72 3.12 23.03
CA LYS A 164 -1.58 3.87 23.96
C LYS A 164 -2.55 4.83 23.28
N LEU A 165 -2.46 5.01 21.95
CA LEU A 165 -3.38 5.82 21.12
C LEU A 165 -4.61 5.01 20.68
#